data_AF-A0A919PQQ5-F1
#
_entry.id   AF-A0A919PQQ5-F1
#
_cell.length_a   1.000
_cell.length_b   1.000
_cell.length_c   1.000
_cell.angle_alpha   90.00
_cell.angle_beta   90.00
_cell.angle_gamma   90.00
#
_symmetry.space_group_name_H-M   'P 1'
#
loop_
_entity.id
_entity.type
_entity.pdbx_description
1 polymer ?
#
loop_
_entity_poly.entity_id
_entity_poly.type
_entity_poly.pdbx_seq_one_letter_code
_entity_poly.pdbx_strand_id
1 'polypeptide(L)'
;MNAQTHPDWCARRVCTAYLPGADEYHRSEPLVVKTDDPAINLFISKIADPDGSHEHIELSMLQLSDGQPWHLTEPLAGRELLLPSAAADAACRALAELVDA
;
A
#
# COMPACT_ATOMS: atom_id res chain seq x y z
N MET A 1 -3.77 4.68 19.91
CA MET A 1 -3.12 5.88 20.53
C MET A 1 -3.21 6.94 19.45
N ASN A 2 -3.94 8.05 19.63
CA ASN A 2 -4.25 8.94 18.50
C ASN A 2 -2.98 9.63 17.97
N ALA A 3 -2.83 9.64 16.65
CA ALA A 3 -1.72 10.26 15.94
C ALA A 3 -1.49 11.73 16.36
N GLN A 4 -0.23 12.10 16.59
CA GLN A 4 0.16 13.46 17.03
C GLN A 4 0.54 14.36 15.85
N THR A 5 1.06 13.78 14.78
CA THR A 5 1.52 14.47 13.58
C THR A 5 1.24 13.62 12.34
N HIS A 6 0.89 14.28 11.24
CA HIS A 6 0.67 13.63 9.95
C HIS A 6 1.98 13.70 9.14
N PRO A 7 2.62 12.57 8.78
CA PRO A 7 3.80 12.60 7.92
C PRO A 7 3.49 13.27 6.59
N ASP A 8 4.48 13.97 6.01
CA ASP A 8 4.33 14.69 4.74
C ASP A 8 4.01 13.75 3.57
N TRP A 9 4.51 12.52 3.62
CA TRP A 9 4.25 11.48 2.62
C TRP A 9 2.87 10.80 2.77
N CYS A 10 2.19 10.99 3.90
CA CYS A 10 0.96 10.27 4.19
C CYS A 10 -0.22 10.84 3.37
N ALA A 11 -0.89 9.96 2.65
CA ALA A 11 -2.04 10.29 1.82
C ALA A 11 -3.29 10.37 2.69
N ARG A 12 -3.69 11.60 3.03
CA ARG A 12 -4.84 11.88 3.92
C ARG A 12 -6.13 11.15 3.55
N ARG A 13 -6.36 10.89 2.26
CA ARG A 13 -7.57 10.22 1.75
C ARG A 13 -7.68 8.74 2.13
N VAL A 14 -6.57 8.11 2.50
CA VAL A 14 -6.48 6.68 2.85
C VAL A 14 -5.87 6.45 4.23
N CYS A 15 -5.62 7.54 4.97
CA CYS A 15 -5.03 7.49 6.30
C CYS A 15 -6.06 7.01 7.33
N THR A 16 -5.73 5.95 8.07
CA THR A 16 -6.55 5.38 9.13
C THR A 16 -6.01 5.68 10.52
N ALA A 17 -4.82 6.28 10.66
CA ALA A 17 -4.14 6.59 11.92
C ALA A 17 -4.94 7.45 12.93
N TYR A 18 -6.01 8.12 12.47
CA TYR A 18 -6.89 8.96 13.29
C TYR A 18 -8.29 8.36 13.47
N LEU A 19 -8.57 7.22 12.84
CA LEU A 19 -9.85 6.54 12.93
C LEU A 19 -9.80 5.53 14.08
N PRO A 20 -10.77 5.54 15.00
CA PRO A 20 -10.82 4.55 16.07
C PRO A 20 -11.15 3.16 15.50
N GLY A 21 -10.27 2.17 15.67
CA GLY A 21 -10.49 0.81 15.17
C GLY A 21 -9.24 -0.08 15.12
N ALA A 22 -9.36 -1.23 14.46
CA ALA A 22 -8.19 -2.06 14.11
C ALA A 22 -7.60 -1.56 12.78
N ASP A 23 -6.27 -1.63 12.66
CA ASP A 23 -5.41 -1.14 11.57
C ASP A 23 -5.32 0.39 11.43
N GLU A 24 -5.03 1.06 12.56
CA GLU A 24 -4.68 2.49 12.62
C GLU A 24 -3.27 2.70 12.01
N TYR A 25 -3.16 3.14 10.75
CA TYR A 25 -1.86 3.40 10.11
C TYR A 25 -1.87 4.71 9.31
N HIS A 26 -0.72 5.38 9.27
CA HIS A 26 -0.42 6.32 8.20
C HIS A 26 -0.14 5.51 6.94
N ARG A 27 -0.59 5.98 5.78
CA ARG A 27 -0.46 5.25 4.52
C ARG A 27 -0.20 6.22 3.38
N SER A 28 0.81 5.94 2.56
CA SER A 28 1.08 6.70 1.34
C SER A 28 0.02 6.42 0.28
N GLU A 29 0.03 7.20 -0.80
CA GLU A 29 -0.59 6.73 -2.02
C GLU A 29 0.22 5.53 -2.54
N PRO A 30 -0.41 4.43 -2.97
CA PRO A 30 0.29 3.27 -3.47
C PRO A 30 0.88 3.56 -4.85
N LEU A 31 2.08 3.02 -5.05
CA LEU A 31 2.57 2.74 -6.39
C LEU A 31 1.89 1.46 -6.88
N VAL A 32 1.35 1.50 -8.10
CA VAL A 32 0.55 0.41 -8.66
C VAL A 32 1.31 -0.25 -9.80
N VAL A 33 1.61 -1.54 -9.64
CA VAL A 33 2.25 -2.39 -10.65
C VAL A 33 1.21 -3.30 -11.27
N LYS A 34 1.07 -3.23 -12.59
CA LYS A 34 0.17 -4.09 -13.37
C LYS A 34 0.73 -5.51 -13.44
N THR A 35 -0.13 -6.51 -13.21
CA THR A 35 0.21 -7.92 -13.42
C THR A 35 -0.29 -8.40 -14.78
N ASP A 36 0.03 -9.65 -15.14
CA ASP A 36 -0.52 -10.28 -16.35
C ASP A 36 -2.03 -10.57 -16.25
N ASP A 37 -2.53 -10.77 -15.02
CA ASP A 37 -3.96 -10.85 -14.80
C ASP A 37 -4.51 -9.41 -14.70
N PRO A 38 -5.30 -8.95 -15.69
CA PRO A 38 -5.81 -7.58 -15.67
C PRO A 38 -6.75 -7.30 -14.49
N ALA A 39 -7.26 -8.34 -13.82
CA ALA A 39 -8.07 -8.20 -12.62
C ALA A 39 -7.23 -7.97 -11.36
N ILE A 40 -5.93 -8.28 -11.37
CA ILE A 40 -5.05 -8.24 -10.21
C ILE A 40 -3.94 -7.21 -10.42
N ASN A 41 -3.73 -6.35 -9.42
CA ASN A 41 -2.58 -5.45 -9.39
C ASN A 41 -1.80 -5.64 -8.09
N LEU A 42 -0.49 -5.37 -8.15
CA LEU A 42 0.34 -5.24 -6.96
C LEU A 42 0.35 -3.77 -6.52
N PHE A 43 -0.03 -3.53 -5.27
CA PHE A 43 0.01 -2.24 -4.63
C PHE A 43 1.19 -2.21 -3.65
N ILE A 44 2.02 -1.17 -3.75
CA ILE A 44 3.20 -0.98 -2.90
C ILE A 44 3.03 0.36 -2.18
N SER A 45 2.94 0.33 -0.85
CA SER A 45 2.69 1.53 -0.03
C SER A 45 3.71 1.64 1.11
N LYS A 46 4.08 2.87 1.46
CA LYS A 46 4.75 3.17 2.73
C LYS A 46 3.69 3.30 3.82
N ILE A 47 3.88 2.62 4.94
CA ILE A 47 2.99 2.68 6.10
C ILE A 47 3.79 2.91 7.39
N ALA A 48 3.13 3.48 8.39
CA ALA A 48 3.70 3.74 9.71
C ALA A 48 2.61 3.66 10.78
N ASP A 49 2.99 3.39 12.02
CA ASP A 49 2.10 3.40 13.19
C ASP A 49 1.47 4.78 13.39
N PRO A 50 0.37 4.92 14.17
CA PRO A 50 -0.32 6.20 14.33
C PRO A 50 0.57 7.33 14.85
N ASP A 51 1.54 7.03 15.70
CA ASP A 51 2.50 8.02 16.20
C ASP A 51 3.58 8.41 15.17
N GLY A 52 3.57 7.81 13.98
CA GLY A 52 4.53 8.01 12.90
C GLY A 52 5.78 7.14 13.02
N SER A 53 5.85 6.24 14.00
CA SER A 53 6.97 5.31 14.17
C SER A 53 6.78 4.02 13.34
N HIS A 54 7.80 3.16 13.36
CA HIS A 54 7.83 1.86 12.67
C HIS A 54 7.41 1.93 11.18
N GLU A 55 8.07 2.79 10.42
CA GLU A 55 7.88 2.84 8.97
C GLU A 55 8.24 1.48 8.32
N HIS A 56 7.36 0.98 7.46
CA HIS A 56 7.59 -0.21 6.66
C HIS A 56 6.88 -0.12 5.31
N ILE A 57 7.31 -0.97 4.38
CA ILE A 57 6.70 -1.06 3.06
C ILE A 57 5.75 -2.25 3.03
N GLU A 58 4.49 -1.98 2.71
CA GLU A 58 3.47 -2.99 2.49
C GLU A 58 3.36 -3.32 1.00
N LEU A 59 3.34 -4.61 0.67
CA LEU A 59 3.08 -5.13 -0.67
C LEU A 59 1.79 -5.95 -0.63
N SER A 60 0.77 -5.49 -1.35
CA SER A 60 -0.58 -6.06 -1.33
C SER A 60 -1.04 -6.41 -2.75
N MET A 61 -1.32 -7.69 -3.00
CA MET A 61 -2.00 -8.12 -4.23
C MET A 61 -3.50 -7.91 -4.07
N LEU A 62 -4.08 -7.01 -4.87
CA LEU A 62 -5.49 -6.68 -4.80
C LEU A 62 -6.19 -7.04 -6.11
N GLN A 63 -7.33 -7.70 -5.98
CA GLN A 63 -8.31 -7.81 -7.06
C GLN A 63 -9.34 -6.71 -6.87
N LEU A 64 -9.31 -5.68 -7.71
CA LEU A 64 -10.22 -4.55 -7.58
C LEU A 64 -11.58 -4.88 -8.20
N SER A 65 -12.63 -4.76 -7.40
CA SER A 65 -14.02 -4.73 -7.87
C SER A 65 -14.33 -3.35 -8.45
N ASP A 66 -15.22 -3.29 -9.45
CA ASP A 66 -15.65 -2.02 -10.03
C ASP A 66 -16.19 -1.06 -8.94
N GLY A 67 -15.52 0.08 -8.80
CA GLY A 67 -15.92 1.17 -7.91
C GLY A 67 -15.46 1.06 -6.45
N GLN A 68 -14.82 -0.04 -6.03
CA GLN A 68 -14.29 -0.15 -4.66
C GLN A 68 -12.90 0.51 -4.56
N PRO A 69 -12.69 1.44 -3.60
CA PRO A 69 -11.36 1.99 -3.33
C PRO A 69 -10.40 0.89 -2.87
N TRP A 70 -9.16 0.92 -3.37
CA TRP A 70 -8.13 -0.09 -3.09
C TRP A 70 -7.82 -0.26 -1.60
N HIS A 71 -7.85 0.82 -0.81
CA HIS A 71 -7.55 0.80 0.63
C HIS A 71 -8.67 0.15 1.47
N LEU A 72 -9.79 -0.18 0.83
CA LEU A 72 -10.89 -0.95 1.41
C LEU A 72 -10.97 -2.37 0.83
N THR A 73 -10.05 -2.75 -0.06
CA THR A 73 -10.02 -4.07 -0.70
C THR A 73 -9.13 -5.01 0.10
N GLU A 74 -9.61 -6.22 0.34
CA GLU A 74 -8.84 -7.24 1.05
C GLU A 74 -7.71 -7.81 0.17
N PRO A 75 -6.50 -8.01 0.73
CA PRO A 75 -5.42 -8.69 0.03
C PRO A 75 -5.75 -10.13 -0.33
N LEU A 76 -5.26 -10.57 -1.49
CA LEU A 76 -5.28 -11.98 -1.88
C LEU A 76 -4.27 -12.77 -1.04
N ALA A 77 -4.74 -13.44 0.02
CA ALA A 77 -3.90 -14.26 0.89
C ALA A 77 -3.54 -15.62 0.26
N GLY A 78 -2.33 -16.12 0.55
CA GLY A 78 -1.89 -17.48 0.23
C GLY A 78 -1.66 -17.78 -1.26
N ARG A 79 -1.56 -16.76 -2.11
CA ARG A 79 -1.25 -16.91 -3.53
C ARG A 79 0.19 -16.51 -3.82
N GLU A 80 0.86 -17.30 -4.66
CA GLU A 80 2.14 -16.91 -5.24
C GLU A 80 1.91 -15.77 -6.24
N LEU A 81 2.75 -14.74 -6.15
CA LEU A 81 2.74 -13.63 -7.10
C LEU A 81 3.70 -13.93 -8.24
N LEU A 82 3.16 -14.24 -9.42
CA LEU A 82 3.92 -14.36 -10.65
C LEU A 82 3.79 -13.06 -11.45
N LEU A 83 4.92 -12.42 -11.74
CA LEU A 83 4.99 -11.17 -12.49
C LEU A 83 5.78 -11.38 -13.79
N PRO A 84 5.39 -10.73 -14.90
CA PRO A 84 6.30 -10.46 -16.01
C PRO A 84 7.57 -9.80 -15.52
N SER A 85 8.70 -10.09 -16.17
CA SER A 85 9.99 -9.46 -15.84
C SER A 85 9.90 -7.92 -15.81
N ALA A 86 9.20 -7.31 -16.77
CA ALA A 86 9.03 -5.86 -16.81
C ALA A 86 8.22 -5.31 -15.63
N ALA A 87 7.22 -6.06 -15.15
CA ALA A 87 6.42 -5.70 -13.99
C ALA A 87 7.22 -5.92 -12.69
N ALA A 88 8.02 -6.99 -12.61
CA ALA A 88 8.95 -7.20 -11.50
C ALA A 88 9.98 -6.07 -11.40
N ASP A 89 10.57 -5.65 -12.53
CA ASP A 89 11.49 -4.50 -12.58
C ASP A 89 10.80 -3.21 -12.13
N ALA A 90 9.55 -3.01 -12.52
CA ALA A 90 8.76 -1.87 -12.08
C ALA A 90 8.49 -1.92 -10.57
N ALA A 91 8.19 -3.08 -10.00
CA ALA A 91 8.02 -3.26 -8.56
C ALA A 91 9.31 -2.99 -7.79
N CYS A 92 10.46 -3.44 -8.28
CA CYS A 92 11.76 -3.14 -7.68
C CYS A 92 12.08 -1.65 -7.69
N ARG A 93 11.79 -0.94 -8.80
CA ARG A 93 11.95 0.52 -8.86
C ARG A 93 11.01 1.25 -7.91
N ALA A 94 9.75 0.86 -7.88
CA ALA A 94 8.76 1.43 -6.96
C ALA A 94 9.15 1.23 -5.49
N LEU A 95 9.70 0.06 -5.15
CA LEU A 95 10.23 -0.19 -3.82
C LEU A 95 11.42 0.73 -3.49
N ALA A 96 12.37 0.89 -4.43
CA ALA A 96 13.51 1.78 -4.23
C ALA A 96 13.08 3.24 -4.01
N GLU A 97 12.12 3.73 -4.80
CA GLU A 97 11.57 5.09 -4.66
C GLU A 97 10.96 5.34 -3.27
N LEU A 98 10.31 4.34 -2.66
CA LEU A 98 9.71 4.48 -1.34
C LEU A 98 10.71 4.35 -0.18
N VAL A 99 11.83 3.65 -0.39
CA VAL A 99 12.89 3.52 0.62
C VAL A 99 13.75 4.78 0.69
N ASP A 100 13.93 5.48 -0.43
CA ASP A 100 14.74 6.70 -0.52
C ASP A 100 13.95 7.99 -0.16
N ALA A 101 12.67 7.87 0.21
CA ALA A 101 11.72 8.98 0.45
C ALA A 101 11.43 9.28 1.92
#